data_AF-G9HQQ9-F1
#
_entry.id   AF-G9HQQ9-F1
#
_cell.length_a   1.000
_cell.length_b   1.000
_cell.length_c   1.000
_cell.angle_alpha   90.00
_cell.angle_beta   90.00
_cell.angle_gamma   90.00
#
_symmetry.space_group_name_H-M   'P 1'
#
loop_
_entity.id
_entity.type
_entity.pdbx_description
1 polymer ?
#
loop_
_entity_poly.entity_id
_entity_poly.type
_entity_poly.pdbx_seq_one_letter_code
_entity_poly.pdbx_strand_id
1 'polypeptide(L)'
;GTYGAEFYQSHGPSGQYIHEFDGDELFYVDLGKKETVWQLPMFGELTSFEAQDALNEIAKAKHTLDVLTKRSNFTPVINGKCPPFYFSLLNLFFHIRLHSLL
;
A
#
# COMPACT_ATOMS: atom_id res chain seq x y z
N GLY A 1 -1.21 9.11 10.04
CA GLY A 1 -1.30 7.77 9.42
C GLY A 1 -2.55 7.66 8.57
N THR A 2 -2.51 6.80 7.56
CA THR A 2 -3.64 6.46 6.70
C THR A 2 -4.08 5.04 7.01
N TYR A 3 -5.33 4.90 7.43
CA TYR A 3 -5.92 3.62 7.84
C TYR A 3 -6.77 3.06 6.70
N GLY A 4 -6.11 2.47 5.72
CA GLY A 4 -6.73 1.81 4.58
C GLY A 4 -6.52 2.63 3.34
N ALA A 5 -5.30 2.59 2.81
CA ALA A 5 -5.04 3.06 1.46
C ALA A 5 -5.18 1.88 0.52
N GLU A 6 -6.18 1.94 -0.35
CA GLU A 6 -6.46 0.93 -1.36
C GLU A 6 -6.27 1.44 -2.78
N PHE A 7 -5.81 0.55 -3.64
CA PHE A 7 -5.69 0.79 -5.07
C PHE A 7 -6.24 -0.42 -5.83
N TYR A 8 -6.94 -0.16 -6.92
CA TYR A 8 -7.42 -1.21 -7.83
C TYR A 8 -7.19 -0.80 -9.28
N GLN A 9 -6.71 -1.74 -10.10
CA GLN A 9 -6.50 -1.57 -11.53
C GLN A 9 -6.92 -2.82 -12.32
N SER A 10 -7.31 -2.61 -13.57
CA SER A 10 -7.77 -3.68 -14.46
C SER A 10 -6.65 -4.45 -15.18
N HIS A 11 -5.42 -3.93 -15.20
CA HIS A 11 -4.28 -4.53 -15.90
C HIS A 11 -3.22 -4.99 -14.89
N GLY A 12 -2.78 -6.26 -14.93
CA GLY A 12 -1.76 -6.80 -14.00
C GLY A 12 -2.31 -7.18 -12.62
N PRO A 13 -1.47 -7.29 -11.56
CA PRO A 13 -1.96 -7.51 -10.20
C PRO A 13 -2.95 -6.42 -9.84
N SER A 14 -4.15 -6.84 -9.45
CA SER A 14 -5.35 -6.04 -9.66
C SER A 14 -5.68 -5.11 -8.51
N GLY A 15 -5.03 -5.25 -7.35
CA GLY A 15 -5.22 -4.31 -6.24
C GLY A 15 -4.26 -4.50 -5.08
N GLN A 16 -4.25 -3.51 -4.20
CA GLN A 16 -3.40 -3.43 -3.02
C GLN A 16 -4.18 -2.76 -1.89
N TYR A 17 -3.94 -3.21 -0.66
CA TYR A 17 -4.45 -2.58 0.55
C TYR A 17 -3.31 -2.48 1.58
N ILE A 18 -3.07 -1.27 2.10
CA ILE A 18 -2.05 -1.01 3.12
C ILE A 18 -2.59 -0.11 4.23
N HIS A 19 -1.98 -0.21 5.40
CA HIS A 19 -2.04 0.83 6.44
C HIS A 19 -0.66 1.47 6.57
N GLU A 20 -0.62 2.78 6.67
CA GLU A 20 0.61 3.54 6.90
C GLU A 20 0.51 4.43 8.14
N PHE A 21 1.65 4.61 8.80
CA PHE A 21 1.80 5.55 9.90
C PHE A 21 3.10 6.33 9.72
N ASP A 22 3.03 7.66 9.80
CA ASP A 22 4.15 8.57 9.55
C ASP A 22 4.93 8.35 8.23
N GLY A 23 4.25 7.81 7.21
CA GLY A 23 4.83 7.52 5.89
C GLY A 23 5.48 6.15 5.78
N ASP A 24 5.50 5.37 6.86
CA ASP A 24 5.95 3.98 6.87
C ASP A 24 4.77 3.02 6.80
N GLU A 25 4.89 1.97 5.98
CA GLU A 25 3.91 0.89 5.90
C GLU A 25 3.92 0.07 7.20
N LEU A 26 2.75 -0.06 7.83
CA LEU A 26 2.56 -0.91 9.01
C LEU A 26 2.33 -2.36 8.61
N PHE A 27 1.42 -2.57 7.66
CA PHE A 27 1.10 -3.87 7.09
C PHE A 27 0.46 -3.70 5.71
N TYR A 28 0.51 -4.77 4.94
CA TYR A 28 -0.30 -4.94 3.73
C TYR A 28 -1.13 -6.22 3.84
N VAL A 29 -2.16 -6.33 2.99
CA VAL A 29 -2.94 -7.58 2.89
C VAL A 29 -2.57 -8.31 1.62
N ASP A 30 -2.09 -9.55 1.74
CA ASP A 30 -1.92 -10.45 0.61
C ASP A 30 -3.31 -10.96 0.20
N LEU A 31 -3.85 -10.38 -0.88
CA LEU A 31 -5.21 -10.68 -1.35
C LEU A 31 -5.35 -12.12 -1.86
N GLY A 32 -4.26 -12.75 -2.30
CA GLY A 32 -4.26 -14.13 -2.81
C GLY A 32 -4.36 -15.14 -1.69
N LYS A 33 -3.59 -14.92 -0.62
CA LYS A 33 -3.58 -15.76 0.58
C LYS A 33 -4.62 -15.35 1.62
N LYS A 34 -5.19 -14.15 1.48
CA LYS A 34 -6.14 -13.53 2.41
C LYS A 34 -5.56 -13.41 3.82
N GLU A 35 -4.31 -12.96 3.89
CA GLU A 35 -3.59 -12.79 5.15
C GLU A 35 -3.06 -11.36 5.30
N THR A 36 -3.04 -10.89 6.53
CA THR A 36 -2.41 -9.63 6.91
C THR A 36 -0.92 -9.88 7.14
N VAL A 37 -0.07 -9.18 6.40
CA VAL A 37 1.38 -9.28 6.51
C VAL A 37 1.93 -8.01 7.15
N TRP A 38 2.42 -8.15 8.37
CA TRP A 38 3.01 -7.06 9.14
C TRP A 38 4.43 -6.79 8.71
N GLN A 39 4.78 -5.51 8.52
CA GLN A 39 6.14 -5.10 8.18
C GLN A 39 7.11 -5.38 9.33
N LEU A 40 6.65 -5.15 10.58
CA LEU A 40 7.35 -5.57 11.79
C LEU A 40 6.50 -6.63 12.50
N PRO A 41 7.02 -7.87 12.67
CA PRO A 41 6.26 -8.97 13.28
C PRO A 41 5.69 -8.64 14.67
N MET A 42 6.40 -7.85 15.47
CA MET A 42 5.95 -7.43 16.81
C MET A 42 4.61 -6.70 16.81
N PHE A 43 4.22 -6.02 15.72
CA PHE A 43 2.92 -5.37 15.64
C PHE A 43 1.78 -6.39 15.53
N GLY A 44 2.01 -7.52 14.87
CA GLY A 44 1.04 -8.62 14.81
C GLY A 44 0.82 -9.34 16.14
N GLU A 45 1.71 -9.15 17.12
CA GLU A 45 1.54 -9.64 18.48
C GLU A 45 0.73 -8.66 19.36
N LEU A 46 0.81 -7.35 19.05
CA LEU A 46 0.17 -6.28 19.82
C LEU A 46 -1.21 -5.91 19.29
N THR A 47 -1.45 -6.11 17.99
CA THR A 47 -2.70 -5.78 17.31
C THR A 47 -2.93 -6.74 16.15
N SER A 48 -4.17 -6.81 15.70
CA SER A 48 -4.60 -7.68 14.61
C SER A 48 -5.49 -6.91 13.65
N PHE A 49 -5.40 -7.26 12.38
CA PHE A 49 -6.29 -6.75 11.35
C PHE A 49 -6.88 -7.92 10.58
N GLU A 50 -8.20 -7.91 10.38
CA GLU A 50 -8.91 -8.95 9.64
C GLU A 50 -8.76 -8.70 8.13
N ALA A 51 -8.08 -9.59 7.43
CA ALA A 51 -7.88 -9.49 5.98
C ALA A 51 -9.21 -9.40 5.19
N GLN A 52 -10.31 -9.88 5.76
CA GLN A 52 -11.64 -9.80 5.16
C GLN A 52 -12.11 -8.35 4.96
N ASP A 53 -11.73 -7.44 5.85
CA ASP A 53 -12.07 -6.02 5.71
C ASP A 53 -11.40 -5.40 4.49
N ALA A 54 -10.11 -5.68 4.28
CA ALA A 54 -9.39 -5.26 3.08
C ALA A 54 -9.98 -5.85 1.80
N LEU A 55 -10.39 -7.13 1.81
CA LEU A 55 -11.04 -7.76 0.66
C LEU A 55 -12.36 -7.06 0.28
N ASN A 56 -13.12 -6.60 1.28
CA ASN A 56 -14.34 -5.84 1.06
C ASN A 56 -14.05 -4.47 0.42
N GLU A 57 -13.01 -3.77 0.91
CA GLU A 57 -12.61 -2.48 0.32
C GLU A 57 -12.10 -2.65 -1.12
N ILE A 58 -11.32 -3.68 -1.41
CA ILE A 58 -10.89 -4.01 -2.78
C ILE A 58 -12.07 -4.29 -3.71
N ALA A 59 -13.11 -4.98 -3.22
CA ALA A 59 -14.31 -5.22 -4.00
C ALA A 59 -15.06 -3.91 -4.32
N LYS A 60 -15.14 -2.98 -3.37
CA LYS A 60 -15.71 -1.63 -3.59
C LYS A 60 -14.86 -0.82 -4.56
N ALA A 61 -13.53 -0.88 -4.44
CA ALA A 61 -12.60 -0.18 -5.32
C ALA A 61 -12.73 -0.69 -6.77
N LYS A 62 -12.85 -2.01 -6.96
CA LYS A 62 -13.16 -2.61 -8.27
C LYS A 62 -14.46 -2.07 -8.87
N HIS A 63 -15.55 -2.12 -8.10
CA HIS A 63 -16.84 -1.61 -8.57
C HIS A 63 -16.77 -0.12 -8.93
N THR A 64 -16.07 0.67 -8.11
CA THR A 64 -15.86 2.09 -8.35
C THR A 64 -15.06 2.32 -9.63
N LEU A 65 -14.00 1.53 -9.88
CA LEU A 65 -13.24 1.61 -11.11
C LEU A 65 -14.11 1.32 -12.34
N ASP A 66 -14.99 0.33 -12.28
CA ASP A 66 -15.90 0.00 -13.39
C ASP A 66 -16.85 1.17 -13.71
N VAL A 67 -17.34 1.86 -12.68
CA VAL A 67 -18.20 3.05 -12.84
C VAL A 67 -17.40 4.23 -13.41
N LEU A 68 -16.22 4.50 -12.85
CA LEU A 68 -15.36 5.61 -13.29
C LEU A 68 -14.86 5.42 -14.72
N THR A 69 -14.54 4.19 -15.12
CA THR A 69 -14.12 3.86 -16.49
C THR A 69 -15.22 4.18 -17.50
N LYS A 70 -16.48 3.84 -17.19
CA LYS A 70 -17.62 4.18 -18.04
C LYS A 70 -17.84 5.69 -18.09
N ARG A 71 -17.74 6.37 -16.95
CA ARG A 71 -17.91 7.83 -16.84
C ARG A 71 -16.81 8.60 -17.59
N SER A 72 -15.60 8.07 -17.66
CA SER A 72 -14.47 8.67 -18.37
C SER A 72 -14.43 8.32 -19.86
N ASN A 73 -15.50 7.73 -20.42
CA ASN A 73 -15.55 7.25 -21.80
C ASN A 73 -14.38 6.31 -22.13
N PHE A 74 -14.02 5.42 -21.20
CA PHE A 74 -12.96 4.42 -21.37
C PHE A 74 -11.56 5.04 -21.61
N THR A 75 -11.30 6.24 -21.10
CA THR A 75 -9.97 6.86 -21.19
C THR A 75 -8.97 6.07 -20.35
N PRO A 76 -7.92 5.47 -20.93
CA PRO A 76 -6.92 4.72 -20.18
C PRO A 76 -5.92 5.66 -19.50
N VAL A 77 -5.25 5.17 -18.46
CA VAL A 77 -4.09 5.85 -17.88
C VAL A 77 -2.98 5.91 -18.93
N ILE A 78 -2.42 7.09 -19.16
CA ILE A 78 -1.22 7.28 -19.97
C ILE A 78 0.00 7.12 -19.08
N ASN A 79 0.95 6.26 -19.48
CA ASN A 79 2.22 6.10 -18.77
C ASN A 79 3.05 7.39 -18.89
N GLY A 80 2.92 8.29 -17.92
CA GLY A 80 3.89 9.36 -17.72
C GLY A 80 5.16 8.77 -17.12
N LYS A 81 6.33 9.04 -17.73
CA LYS A 81 7.61 8.76 -17.06
C LYS A 81 7.70 9.69 -15.84
N CYS A 82 7.20 9.26 -14.70
CA CYS A 82 7.64 9.79 -13.42
C CYS A 82 8.99 9.11 -13.14
N PRO A 83 10.14 9.82 -13.27
CA PRO A 83 11.40 9.22 -12.87
C PRO A 83 11.29 8.81 -11.40
N PRO A 84 11.72 7.60 -11.02
CA PRO A 84 11.72 7.23 -9.62
C PRO A 84 12.52 8.28 -8.86
N PHE A 85 11.87 8.99 -7.94
CA PHE A 85 12.58 9.73 -6.92
C PHE A 85 13.33 8.67 -6.12
N TYR A 86 14.64 8.55 -6.36
CA TYR A 86 15.52 7.78 -5.51
C TYR A 86 15.49 8.42 -4.13
N PHE A 87 14.54 8.01 -3.28
CA PHE A 87 14.63 8.19 -1.85
C PHE A 87 15.87 7.39 -1.42
N SER A 88 16.97 8.12 -1.30
CA SER A 88 18.25 7.62 -0.85
C SER A 88 18.06 6.97 0.53
N LEU A 89 17.95 5.64 0.56
CA LEU A 89 18.14 4.80 1.76
C LEU A 89 19.55 5.00 2.37
N LEU A 90 20.42 5.78 1.73
CA LEU A 90 21.70 6.21 2.29
C LEU A 90 21.54 7.24 3.42
N ASN A 91 20.41 7.93 3.57
CA ASN A 91 20.26 8.96 4.62
C ASN A 91 19.76 8.42 5.98
N LEU A 92 19.12 7.24 6.04
CA LEU A 92 18.70 6.68 7.33
C LEU A 92 19.82 5.87 8.01
N PHE A 93 20.72 5.26 7.22
CA PHE A 93 21.89 4.55 7.76
C PHE A 93 22.97 5.50 8.30
N PHE A 94 23.10 6.72 7.75
CA PHE A 94 24.03 7.71 8.27
C PHE A 94 23.53 8.40 9.55
N HIS A 95 22.22 8.56 9.73
CA HIS A 95 21.68 9.25 10.91
C HIS A 95 21.64 8.37 12.17
N ILE A 96 21.49 7.05 12.02
CA ILE A 96 21.51 6.13 13.18
C ILE A 96 22.96 5.76 13.58
N ARG A 97 23.91 5.67 12.64
CA ARG A 97 25.31 5.33 12.99
C ARG A 97 26.14 6.46 13.59
N LEU A 98 25.73 7.73 13.50
CA LEU A 98 26.49 8.82 14.12
C LEU A 98 26.14 9.03 15.61
N HIS A 99 24.98 8.54 16.07
CA HIS A 99 24.52 8.74 17.45
C HIS A 99 24.89 7.60 18.42
N SER A 100 25.58 6.56 17.93
CA SER A 100 26.06 5.43 18.75
C SER A 100 27.59 5.38 18.85
N LEU A 101 28.27 6.46 18.45
CA LEU A 101 29.73 6.64 18.50
C LEU A 101 30.15 7.96 19.18
N LEU A 102 29.25 8.59 19.94
CA LEU A 102 29.56 9.63 20.92
C LEU A 102 29.04 9.22 22.29
#